data_AF-A0A975YHX5-F1
#
_entry.id   AF-A0A975YHX5-F1
#
_cell.length_a   1.000
_cell.length_b   1.000
_cell.length_c   1.000
_cell.angle_alpha   90.00
_cell.angle_beta   90.00
_cell.angle_gamma   90.00
#
_symmetry.space_group_name_H-M   'P 1'
#
loop_
_entity.id
_entity.type
_entity.pdbx_description
1 polymer ?
#
loop_
_entity_poly.entity_id
_entity_poly.type
_entity_poly.pdbx_seq_one_letter_code
_entity_poly.pdbx_strand_id
1 'polypeptide(L)'
;MRIVLPFLTVLALALPGRADTYWPGPGDIVTPHAGGLDLSSADGMAREGMPFGSSFHETMHTLVPIFGHDVSVAFPQECGEGPLVSVHIPGQINLMFQEDQLAGWMLIDDSALRTATGLHVGAPRMALADEGAVSCTETGIGTEFGAGDLFGLLSEDGTTIQGIWSGATCIFR
;
A
#
# COMPACT_ATOMS: atom_id res chain seq x y z
N MET A 1 4.67 22.65 -69.08
CA MET A 1 5.72 22.72 -68.03
C MET A 1 4.98 22.74 -66.69
N ARG A 2 4.89 21.60 -65.99
CA ARG A 2 4.11 21.44 -64.74
C ARG A 2 5.03 21.70 -63.56
N ILE A 3 4.76 22.75 -62.79
CA ILE A 3 5.47 23.09 -61.55
C ILE A 3 4.86 22.25 -60.44
N VAL A 4 5.66 21.35 -59.85
CA VAL A 4 5.30 20.55 -58.68
C VAL A 4 5.82 21.28 -57.45
N LEU A 5 4.91 21.75 -56.60
CA LEU A 5 5.22 22.39 -55.32
C LEU A 5 5.39 21.29 -54.26
N PRO A 6 6.50 21.20 -53.50
CA PRO A 6 6.65 20.19 -52.47
C PRO A 6 5.82 20.58 -51.24
N PHE A 7 4.95 19.68 -50.80
CA PHE A 7 4.31 19.73 -49.49
C PHE A 7 5.40 19.56 -48.42
N LEU A 8 5.69 20.63 -47.66
CA LEU A 8 6.44 20.53 -46.41
C LEU A 8 5.50 20.00 -45.33
N THR A 9 5.64 18.72 -44.99
CA THR A 9 5.02 18.14 -43.80
C THR A 9 5.73 18.68 -42.57
N VAL A 10 5.09 19.57 -41.82
CA VAL A 10 5.58 20.01 -40.51
C VAL A 10 5.36 18.86 -39.53
N LEU A 11 6.45 18.21 -39.13
CA LEU A 11 6.45 17.22 -38.05
C LEU A 11 6.28 17.98 -36.73
N ALA A 12 5.07 17.96 -36.16
CA ALA A 12 4.87 18.44 -34.80
C ALA A 12 5.64 17.51 -33.86
N LEU A 13 6.79 17.98 -33.36
CA LEU A 13 7.49 17.35 -32.25
C LEU A 13 6.56 17.44 -31.04
N ALA A 14 5.89 16.34 -30.71
CA ALA A 14 5.35 16.16 -29.38
C ALA A 14 6.55 16.21 -28.43
N LEU A 15 6.65 17.32 -27.68
CA LEU A 15 7.54 17.38 -26.53
C LEU A 15 7.22 16.14 -25.68
N PRO A 16 8.22 15.33 -25.27
CA PRO A 16 7.97 14.30 -24.29
C PRO A 16 7.28 14.99 -23.12
N GLY A 17 6.07 14.54 -22.78
CA GLY A 17 5.42 14.94 -21.54
C GLY A 17 6.48 14.78 -20.46
N ARG A 18 6.71 15.86 -19.71
CA ARG A 18 7.69 15.97 -18.64
C ARG A 18 7.64 14.66 -17.85
N ALA A 19 8.57 13.75 -18.11
CA ALA A 19 8.72 12.55 -17.31
C ALA A 19 9.07 13.09 -15.92
N ASP A 20 8.15 12.87 -14.98
CA ASP A 20 8.10 13.57 -13.73
C ASP A 20 9.42 13.40 -12.98
N THR A 21 10.12 14.51 -12.75
CA THR A 21 11.35 14.57 -11.94
C THR A 21 11.07 14.44 -10.44
N TYR A 22 9.91 13.89 -10.10
CA TYR A 22 9.46 13.79 -8.73
C TYR A 22 10.22 12.64 -8.06
N TRP A 23 10.79 12.95 -6.90
CA TRP A 23 11.51 12.00 -6.08
C TRP A 23 10.78 11.91 -4.74
N PRO A 24 10.33 10.72 -4.32
CA PRO A 24 9.67 10.53 -3.04
C PRO A 24 10.52 11.02 -1.86
N GLY A 25 9.90 11.60 -0.86
CA GLY A 25 10.60 12.15 0.29
C GLY A 25 9.69 12.40 1.49
N PRO A 26 10.26 12.96 2.58
CA PRO A 26 9.52 13.19 3.81
C PRO A 26 8.32 14.10 3.58
N GLY A 27 7.17 13.71 4.13
CA GLY A 27 5.90 14.44 4.00
C GLY A 27 5.02 13.97 2.85
N ASP A 28 5.52 13.11 1.98
CA ASP A 28 4.70 12.41 1.00
C ASP A 28 3.79 11.39 1.70
N ILE A 29 2.63 11.14 1.12
CA ILE A 29 1.55 10.38 1.73
C ILE A 29 1.47 9.01 1.08
N VAL A 30 1.57 7.96 1.89
CA VAL A 30 1.34 6.58 1.48
C VAL A 30 -0.04 6.16 1.97
N THR A 31 -0.87 5.65 1.06
CA THR A 31 -2.26 5.28 1.31
C THR A 31 -2.45 3.81 0.94
N PRO A 32 -2.53 2.88 1.90
CA PRO A 32 -2.82 1.49 1.62
C PRO A 32 -4.23 1.29 1.08
N HIS A 33 -4.39 0.36 0.15
CA HIS A 33 -5.69 -0.06 -0.37
C HIS A 33 -5.67 -1.58 -0.64
N ALA A 34 -6.84 -2.13 -0.98
CA ALA A 34 -7.04 -3.55 -1.21
C ALA A 34 -6.00 -4.22 -2.13
N GLY A 35 -5.48 -3.51 -3.12
CA GLY A 35 -4.60 -4.06 -4.14
C GLY A 35 -3.14 -3.60 -4.05
N GLY A 36 -2.73 -2.91 -2.99
CA GLY A 36 -1.39 -2.34 -2.88
C GLY A 36 -1.35 -1.03 -2.10
N LEU A 37 -0.48 -0.13 -2.52
CA LEU A 37 -0.30 1.20 -1.94
C LEU A 37 -0.44 2.27 -3.02
N ASP A 38 -1.00 3.41 -2.68
CA ASP A 38 -0.90 4.64 -3.47
C ASP A 38 0.07 5.60 -2.79
N LEU A 39 0.88 6.28 -3.58
CA LEU A 39 1.74 7.37 -3.16
C LEU A 39 1.21 8.69 -3.74
N SER A 40 1.18 9.73 -2.93
CA SER A 40 1.00 11.10 -3.40
C SER A 40 2.02 12.04 -2.81
N SER A 41 2.56 12.93 -3.64
CA SER A 41 3.47 13.97 -3.17
C SER A 41 2.80 14.89 -2.16
N ALA A 42 3.59 15.48 -1.27
CA ALA A 42 3.12 16.42 -0.25
C ALA A 42 2.35 17.62 -0.85
N ASP A 43 2.69 18.03 -2.08
CA ASP A 43 1.99 19.09 -2.82
C ASP A 43 0.77 18.59 -3.62
N GLY A 44 0.51 17.28 -3.64
CA GLY A 44 -0.59 16.62 -4.32
C GLY A 44 -0.50 16.59 -5.85
N MET A 45 0.63 17.03 -6.42
CA MET A 45 0.83 17.18 -7.85
C MET A 45 1.29 15.88 -8.53
N ALA A 46 2.00 15.01 -7.82
CA ALA A 46 2.43 13.71 -8.29
C ALA A 46 1.68 12.59 -7.57
N ARG A 47 1.35 11.53 -8.32
CA ARG A 47 0.72 10.31 -7.81
C ARG A 47 1.33 9.10 -8.49
N GLU A 48 1.59 8.07 -7.71
CA GLU A 48 2.14 6.80 -8.19
C GLU A 48 1.42 5.65 -7.50
N GLY A 49 1.04 4.65 -8.28
CA GLY A 49 0.44 3.43 -7.76
C GLY A 49 1.51 2.35 -7.61
N MET A 50 1.46 1.65 -6.49
CA MET A 50 2.32 0.52 -6.17
C MET A 50 1.44 -0.71 -5.91
N PRO A 51 0.94 -1.36 -6.97
CA PRO A 51 0.08 -2.52 -6.83
C PRO A 51 0.86 -3.72 -6.26
N PHE A 52 0.13 -4.70 -5.75
CA PHE A 52 0.69 -6.04 -5.53
C PHE A 52 1.34 -6.56 -6.83
N GLY A 53 2.49 -7.22 -6.70
CA GLY A 53 3.36 -7.56 -7.82
C GLY A 53 4.51 -6.56 -8.06
N SER A 54 4.46 -5.37 -7.46
CA SER A 54 5.56 -4.39 -7.55
C SER A 54 6.85 -4.96 -6.97
N SER A 55 8.00 -4.65 -7.58
CA SER A 55 9.27 -5.23 -7.13
C SER A 55 9.65 -4.78 -5.72
N PHE A 56 10.32 -5.65 -4.96
CA PHE A 56 10.88 -5.31 -3.65
C PHE A 56 11.78 -4.07 -3.75
N HIS A 57 12.66 -4.04 -4.76
CA HIS A 57 13.61 -2.96 -4.95
C HIS A 57 12.90 -1.62 -5.13
N GLU A 58 11.96 -1.52 -6.09
CA GLU A 58 11.25 -0.26 -6.35
C GLU A 58 10.37 0.16 -5.17
N THR A 59 9.73 -0.81 -4.51
CA THR A 59 8.93 -0.56 -3.30
C THR A 59 9.77 0.08 -2.21
N MET A 60 10.89 -0.55 -1.84
CA MET A 60 11.73 -0.06 -0.74
C MET A 60 12.49 1.21 -1.12
N HIS A 61 12.90 1.34 -2.38
CA HIS A 61 13.53 2.56 -2.90
C HIS A 61 12.58 3.77 -2.84
N THR A 62 11.26 3.54 -2.96
CA THR A 62 10.22 4.57 -2.85
C THR A 62 9.87 4.90 -1.40
N LEU A 63 9.74 3.89 -0.54
CA LEU A 63 9.24 4.07 0.84
C LEU A 63 10.31 4.56 1.83
N VAL A 64 11.57 4.14 1.68
CA VAL A 64 12.67 4.55 2.57
C VAL A 64 12.89 6.07 2.58
N PRO A 65 12.87 6.79 1.44
CA PRO A 65 12.94 8.25 1.45
C PRO A 65 11.79 8.94 2.21
N ILE A 66 10.62 8.32 2.27
CA ILE A 66 9.42 8.89 2.89
C ILE A 66 9.44 8.67 4.40
N PHE A 67 9.67 7.42 4.82
CA PHE A 67 9.57 7.01 6.22
C PHE A 67 10.90 6.97 6.97
N GLY A 68 12.01 7.03 6.25
CA GLY A 68 13.35 6.89 6.80
C GLY A 68 13.91 5.48 6.63
N HIS A 69 15.12 5.29 7.15
CA HIS A 69 15.93 4.09 6.94
C HIS A 69 15.84 3.08 8.10
N ASP A 70 15.03 3.35 9.12
CA ASP A 70 14.81 2.39 10.20
C ASP A 70 13.82 1.33 9.73
N VAL A 71 14.37 0.20 9.30
CA VAL A 71 13.61 -0.93 8.75
C VAL A 71 14.14 -2.21 9.36
N SER A 72 13.24 -3.11 9.75
CA SER A 72 13.60 -4.47 10.15
C SER A 72 13.06 -5.49 9.16
N VAL A 73 13.83 -6.54 8.91
CA VAL A 73 13.50 -7.59 7.95
C VAL A 73 13.41 -8.92 8.69
N ALA A 74 12.33 -9.66 8.47
CA ALA A 74 12.09 -10.96 9.04
C ALA A 74 11.69 -11.99 7.96
N PHE A 75 11.89 -13.26 8.27
CA PHE A 75 11.55 -14.39 7.40
C PHE A 75 10.62 -15.34 8.18
N PRO A 76 9.30 -15.09 8.20
CA PRO A 76 8.37 -15.92 8.96
C PRO A 76 8.40 -17.36 8.45
N GLN A 77 8.83 -18.31 9.29
CA GLN A 77 9.07 -19.69 8.87
C GLN A 77 7.81 -20.58 8.84
N GLU A 78 6.68 -20.08 9.34
CA GLU A 78 5.43 -20.85 9.51
C GLU A 78 4.22 -20.12 8.92
N CYS A 79 4.38 -19.54 7.73
CA CYS A 79 3.26 -18.91 7.03
C CYS A 79 2.59 -19.89 6.06
N GLY A 80 1.27 -20.02 6.14
CA GLY A 80 0.49 -20.91 5.27
C GLY A 80 0.58 -20.53 3.78
N GLU A 81 0.92 -19.27 3.48
CA GLU A 81 1.10 -18.72 2.14
C GLU A 81 2.44 -19.09 1.48
N GLY A 82 3.34 -19.77 2.21
CA GLY A 82 4.68 -20.16 1.74
C GLY A 82 5.79 -19.19 2.17
N PRO A 83 6.99 -19.27 1.55
CA PRO A 83 8.13 -18.43 1.91
C PRO A 83 7.84 -16.94 1.68
N LEU A 84 7.96 -16.14 2.73
CA LEU A 84 7.71 -14.71 2.71
C LEU A 84 8.86 -13.95 3.37
N VAL A 85 9.06 -12.72 2.92
CA VAL A 85 9.91 -11.72 3.57
C VAL A 85 9.00 -10.65 4.15
N SER A 86 9.11 -10.38 5.44
CA SER A 86 8.41 -9.29 6.11
C SER A 86 9.37 -8.13 6.30
N VAL A 87 8.95 -6.92 5.90
CA VAL A 87 9.69 -5.67 6.14
C VAL A 87 8.83 -4.77 7.00
N HIS A 88 9.29 -4.51 8.21
CA HIS A 88 8.62 -3.64 9.15
C HIS A 88 9.26 -2.26 9.17
N ILE A 89 8.44 -1.23 8.91
CA ILE A 89 8.76 0.18 9.06
C ILE A 89 8.04 0.67 10.33
N PRO A 90 8.76 0.94 11.43
CA PRO A 90 8.17 1.24 12.74
C PRO A 90 7.18 2.40 12.71
N GLY A 91 6.03 2.23 13.39
CA GLY A 91 4.95 3.23 13.42
C GLY A 91 4.23 3.47 12.09
N GLN A 92 4.63 2.77 11.01
CA GLN A 92 4.09 2.99 9.67
C GLN A 92 3.38 1.76 9.13
N ILE A 93 4.11 0.74 8.69
CA ILE A 93 3.56 -0.37 7.92
C ILE A 93 4.46 -1.59 8.00
N ASN A 94 3.86 -2.78 7.98
CA ASN A 94 4.55 -4.03 7.71
C ASN A 94 4.22 -4.49 6.29
N LEU A 95 5.23 -4.82 5.51
CA LEU A 95 5.10 -5.22 4.10
C LEU A 95 5.50 -6.68 3.95
N MET A 96 4.77 -7.40 3.11
CA MET A 96 5.00 -8.82 2.86
C MET A 96 5.40 -8.96 1.41
N PHE A 97 6.55 -9.61 1.20
CA PHE A 97 7.07 -9.88 -0.13
C PHE A 97 7.17 -11.38 -0.37
N GLN A 98 6.73 -11.79 -1.55
CA GLN A 98 6.84 -13.16 -2.06
C GLN A 98 7.47 -13.09 -3.44
N GLU A 99 8.44 -13.95 -3.73
CA GLU A 99 9.10 -13.98 -5.05
C GLU A 99 9.63 -12.61 -5.51
N ASP A 100 10.18 -11.82 -4.59
CA ASP A 100 10.69 -10.46 -4.82
C ASP A 100 9.61 -9.42 -5.20
N GLN A 101 8.35 -9.71 -4.91
CA GLN A 101 7.20 -8.86 -5.22
C GLN A 101 6.38 -8.53 -3.98
N LEU A 102 5.85 -7.30 -3.92
CA LEU A 102 4.90 -6.89 -2.89
C LEU A 102 3.66 -7.77 -2.98
N ALA A 103 3.42 -8.57 -1.95
CA ALA A 103 2.35 -9.55 -1.88
C ALA A 103 1.26 -9.16 -0.87
N GLY A 104 1.58 -8.30 0.10
CA GLY A 104 0.63 -7.83 1.09
C GLY A 104 1.18 -6.72 1.97
N TRP A 105 0.31 -6.17 2.82
CA TRP A 105 0.65 -5.16 3.80
C TRP A 105 -0.21 -5.30 5.06
N MET A 106 0.28 -4.78 6.18
CA MET A 106 -0.43 -4.72 7.45
C MET A 106 -0.22 -3.38 8.17
N LEU A 107 -1.30 -2.83 8.70
CA LEU A 107 -1.32 -1.77 9.69
C LEU A 107 -1.65 -2.40 11.04
N ILE A 108 -0.71 -2.36 11.98
CA ILE A 108 -0.82 -2.93 13.32
C ILE A 108 -0.20 -1.98 14.33
N ASP A 109 -0.36 -2.30 15.62
CA ASP A 109 0.25 -1.59 16.74
C ASP A 109 -0.04 -0.08 16.74
N ASP A 110 0.97 0.76 16.55
CA ASP A 110 0.89 2.22 16.56
C ASP A 110 0.95 2.85 15.17
N SER A 111 0.60 2.08 14.12
CA SER A 111 0.57 2.57 12.74
C SER A 111 -0.18 3.89 12.59
N ALA A 112 0.50 4.90 12.02
CA ALA A 112 -0.06 6.21 11.74
C ALA A 112 -0.80 6.30 10.38
N LEU A 113 -0.76 5.23 9.57
CA LEU A 113 -1.34 5.23 8.23
C LEU A 113 -2.85 5.02 8.25
N ARG A 114 -3.48 5.45 7.16
CA ARG A 114 -4.91 5.30 6.90
C ARG A 114 -5.10 4.66 5.53
N THR A 115 -6.04 3.73 5.43
CA THR A 115 -6.40 3.15 4.13
C THR A 115 -7.03 4.21 3.23
N ALA A 116 -7.18 3.91 1.93
CA ALA A 116 -7.88 4.75 0.97
C ALA A 116 -9.34 5.07 1.39
N THR A 117 -9.93 4.21 2.21
CA THR A 117 -11.28 4.37 2.76
C THR A 117 -11.30 5.09 4.12
N GLY A 118 -10.13 5.35 4.70
CA GLY A 118 -9.96 6.09 5.97
C GLY A 118 -9.84 5.22 7.22
N LEU A 119 -9.89 3.89 7.08
CA LEU A 119 -9.67 2.97 8.19
C LEU A 119 -8.24 3.09 8.73
N HIS A 120 -8.10 2.92 10.03
CA HIS A 120 -6.83 2.98 10.74
C HIS A 120 -6.93 2.21 12.05
N VAL A 121 -5.77 1.83 12.60
CA VAL A 121 -5.69 1.23 13.93
C VAL A 121 -6.20 2.23 14.98
N GLY A 122 -6.96 1.74 15.94
CA GLY A 122 -7.65 2.52 16.98
C GLY A 122 -8.99 3.13 16.55
N ALA A 123 -9.37 3.05 15.27
CA ALA A 123 -10.68 3.51 14.83
C ALA A 123 -11.80 2.73 15.54
N PRO A 124 -12.94 3.37 15.86
CA PRO A 124 -14.06 2.64 16.46
C PRO A 124 -14.62 1.62 15.46
N ARG A 125 -15.11 0.47 15.94
CA ARG A 125 -15.70 -0.58 15.08
C ARG A 125 -16.78 -0.05 14.13
N MET A 126 -17.52 0.98 14.55
CA MET A 126 -18.55 1.61 13.71
C MET A 126 -18.01 2.23 12.40
N ALA A 127 -16.70 2.55 12.33
CA ALA A 127 -16.06 3.03 11.11
C ALA A 127 -16.11 1.99 9.97
N LEU A 128 -16.24 0.69 10.29
CA LEU A 128 -16.42 -0.36 9.29
C LEU A 128 -17.75 -0.24 8.54
N ALA A 129 -18.76 0.46 9.09
CA ALA A 129 -20.05 0.63 8.42
C ALA A 129 -19.92 1.38 7.09
N ASP A 130 -18.92 2.24 6.96
CA ASP A 130 -18.66 3.01 5.74
C ASP A 130 -18.04 2.16 4.61
N GLU A 131 -17.52 0.97 4.95
CA GLU A 131 -16.99 -0.01 3.98
C GLU A 131 -18.07 -0.85 3.30
N GLY A 132 -19.33 -0.78 3.78
CA GLY A 132 -20.44 -1.55 3.26
C GLY A 132 -20.61 -2.90 3.95
N ALA A 133 -20.56 -4.00 3.19
CA ALA A 133 -20.83 -5.33 3.72
C ALA A 133 -19.64 -5.84 4.54
N VAL A 134 -19.81 -5.86 5.86
CA VAL A 134 -18.78 -6.32 6.80
C VAL A 134 -19.18 -7.66 7.39
N SER A 135 -18.29 -8.64 7.32
CA SER A 135 -18.40 -9.89 8.07
C SER A 135 -17.52 -9.81 9.32
N CYS A 136 -17.95 -10.45 10.41
CA CYS A 136 -17.11 -10.63 11.58
C CYS A 136 -17.19 -12.08 12.05
N THR A 137 -16.03 -12.67 12.33
CA THR A 137 -15.91 -14.07 12.73
C THR A 137 -14.92 -14.18 13.89
N GLU A 138 -15.29 -14.93 14.93
CA GLU A 138 -14.36 -15.26 16.01
C GLU A 138 -13.45 -16.41 15.57
N THR A 139 -12.15 -16.23 15.73
CA THR A 139 -11.10 -17.19 15.36
C THR A 139 -10.10 -17.35 16.50
N GLY A 140 -9.08 -18.19 16.30
CA GLY A 140 -8.04 -18.42 17.31
C GLY A 140 -7.22 -17.18 17.69
N ILE A 141 -7.25 -16.12 16.86
CA ILE A 141 -6.48 -14.88 17.09
C ILE A 141 -7.34 -13.70 17.56
N GLY A 142 -8.67 -13.89 17.66
CA GLY A 142 -9.63 -12.89 18.12
C GLY A 142 -10.84 -12.76 17.19
N THR A 143 -11.53 -11.62 17.25
CA THR A 143 -12.62 -11.32 16.31
C THR A 143 -12.08 -10.66 15.05
N GLU A 144 -12.02 -11.42 13.98
CA GLU A 144 -11.62 -10.92 12.66
C GLU A 144 -12.82 -10.26 11.95
N PHE A 145 -12.53 -9.28 11.10
CA PHE A 145 -13.50 -8.71 10.18
C PHE A 145 -13.00 -8.79 8.73
N GLY A 146 -13.96 -8.88 7.80
CA GLY A 146 -13.72 -8.71 6.37
C GLY A 146 -14.60 -7.59 5.83
N ALA A 147 -14.03 -6.73 5.01
CA ALA A 147 -14.66 -5.58 4.37
C ALA A 147 -14.15 -5.47 2.91
N GLY A 148 -14.85 -6.14 2.00
CA GLY A 148 -14.34 -6.35 0.63
C GLY A 148 -13.05 -7.19 0.67
N ASP A 149 -11.98 -6.64 0.09
CA ASP A 149 -10.65 -7.25 0.08
C ASP A 149 -9.75 -6.76 1.25
N LEU A 150 -10.31 -5.95 2.16
CA LEU A 150 -9.64 -5.59 3.41
C LEU A 150 -10.06 -6.56 4.51
N PHE A 151 -9.08 -6.99 5.29
CA PHE A 151 -9.26 -7.84 6.44
C PHE A 151 -8.71 -7.13 7.67
N GLY A 152 -9.12 -7.57 8.85
CA GLY A 152 -8.58 -6.99 10.07
C GLY A 152 -9.03 -7.69 11.32
N LEU A 153 -8.56 -7.15 12.44
CA LEU A 153 -8.82 -7.67 13.77
C LEU A 153 -9.40 -6.58 14.64
N LEU A 154 -10.42 -6.92 15.41
CA LEU A 154 -10.94 -6.05 16.46
C LEU A 154 -10.14 -6.21 17.75
N SER A 155 -10.18 -5.18 18.59
CA SER A 155 -9.72 -5.27 19.99
C SER A 155 -10.47 -6.38 20.74
N GLU A 156 -9.89 -6.85 21.84
CA GLU A 156 -10.47 -7.94 22.64
C GLU A 156 -11.89 -7.64 23.14
N ASP A 157 -12.18 -6.39 23.45
CA ASP A 157 -13.52 -5.91 23.83
C ASP A 157 -14.45 -5.66 22.62
N GLY A 158 -13.93 -5.80 21.40
CA GLY A 158 -14.64 -5.64 20.14
C GLY A 158 -15.00 -4.20 19.79
N THR A 159 -14.44 -3.19 20.47
CA THR A 159 -14.88 -1.79 20.32
C THR A 159 -14.07 -1.01 19.29
N THR A 160 -12.82 -1.41 19.02
CA THR A 160 -11.91 -0.71 18.11
C THR A 160 -11.24 -1.66 17.13
N ILE A 161 -10.72 -1.12 16.03
CA ILE A 161 -9.88 -1.83 15.07
C ILE A 161 -8.46 -1.91 15.64
N GLN A 162 -7.92 -3.11 15.75
CA GLN A 162 -6.57 -3.36 16.26
C GLN A 162 -5.55 -3.62 15.14
N GLY A 163 -6.00 -4.13 14.00
CA GLY A 163 -5.16 -4.35 12.85
C GLY A 163 -5.97 -4.37 11.56
N ILE A 164 -5.33 -4.00 10.46
CA ILE A 164 -5.92 -3.97 9.12
C ILE A 164 -4.87 -4.51 8.16
N TRP A 165 -5.29 -5.32 7.19
CA TRP A 165 -4.38 -5.85 6.19
C TRP A 165 -5.06 -6.19 4.87
N SER A 166 -4.24 -6.37 3.84
CA SER A 166 -4.62 -6.94 2.56
C SER A 166 -3.48 -7.77 1.96
N GLY A 167 -3.85 -8.72 1.09
CA GLY A 167 -2.92 -9.61 0.42
C GLY A 167 -2.35 -10.68 1.35
N ALA A 168 -1.17 -11.19 0.98
CA ALA A 168 -0.45 -12.19 1.76
C ALA A 168 -0.06 -11.62 3.13
N THR A 169 -0.48 -12.31 4.19
CA THR A 169 -0.14 -11.92 5.56
C THR A 169 0.20 -13.14 6.41
N CYS A 170 1.01 -12.92 7.44
CA CYS A 170 1.32 -13.94 8.44
C CYS A 170 0.99 -13.39 9.83
N ILE A 171 -0.24 -13.63 10.27
CA ILE A 171 -0.73 -13.16 11.56
C ILE A 171 -0.44 -14.21 12.63
N PHE A 172 0.49 -13.91 13.54
CA PHE A 172 0.77 -14.72 14.71
C PHE A 172 0.34 -13.97 15.97
N ARG A 173 -0.22 -14.70 16.92
CA ARG A 173 -0.61 -14.19 18.24
C ARG A 173 -0.28 -15.19 19.31
#